data_AF-A0A2N0R0B7-F1
#
_entry.id   AF-A0A2N0R0B7-F1
#
_cell.length_a   1.000
_cell.length_b   1.000
_cell.length_c   1.000
_cell.angle_alpha   90.00
_cell.angle_beta   90.00
_cell.angle_gamma   90.00
#
_symmetry.space_group_name_H-M   'P 1'
#
loop_
_entity.id
_entity.type
_entity.pdbx_description
1 polymer ?
#
loop_
_entity_poly.entity_id
_entity_poly.type
_entity_poly.pdbx_seq_one_letter_code
_entity_poly.pdbx_strand_id
1 'polypeptide(L)'
;MFPHERNVDHIIKDLDILIKHKEVTPISWFGTTNNLEASFGFRRYKNLLDDFKFHLIGIVIGIVILGFLYFYAKKKYPLGENIVIFKFPLIILNFIMSIMFILNNGKNVPQLFIPSIIFCVIPTIINFVMGVIIMLQEIKKNRYFYEWFKNNVDIASLFTILSGANLEMLNILSSQVAGIMLFNAPLSEVIQFYIFWGSFIGFFINDVPRFIIQVFYIKLVVNYDIIPFLTLSTSSIILANNIISKIYHAIIHLYSKKRKSIMILQNKKISCNLANENSSITVPRKIRKTVK
;
A
#
# COMPACT_ATOMS: atom_id res chain seq x y z
N MET A 1 -36.10 -46.06 23.02
CA MET A 1 -34.95 -45.28 23.52
C MET A 1 -34.10 -44.96 22.30
N PHE A 2 -34.21 -43.74 21.76
CA PHE A 2 -33.46 -43.37 20.55
C PHE A 2 -31.96 -43.38 20.87
N PRO A 3 -31.11 -43.95 20.01
CA PRO A 3 -29.68 -44.01 20.25
C PRO A 3 -29.16 -42.58 20.33
N HIS A 4 -28.28 -42.30 21.30
CA HIS A 4 -27.59 -41.02 21.41
C HIS A 4 -27.06 -40.60 20.03
N GLU A 5 -27.68 -39.58 19.43
CA GLU A 5 -27.14 -38.95 18.23
C GLU A 5 -25.73 -38.48 18.57
N ARG A 6 -24.73 -39.03 17.86
CA ARG A 6 -23.36 -38.55 17.99
C ARG A 6 -23.31 -37.11 17.51
N ASN A 7 -23.28 -36.18 18.46
CA ASN A 7 -23.01 -34.79 18.17
C ASN A 7 -21.54 -34.64 17.73
N VAL A 8 -21.29 -33.65 16.87
CA VAL A 8 -19.96 -33.25 16.37
C VAL A 8 -18.95 -33.13 17.51
N ASP A 9 -19.36 -32.62 18.67
CA ASP A 9 -18.48 -32.45 19.83
C ASP A 9 -17.98 -33.79 20.40
N HIS A 10 -18.81 -34.83 20.39
CA HIS A 10 -18.39 -36.17 20.81
C HIS A 10 -17.40 -36.78 19.82
N ILE A 11 -17.63 -36.59 18.52
CA ILE A 11 -16.71 -37.08 17.47
C ILE A 11 -15.33 -36.40 17.60
N ILE A 12 -15.30 -35.09 17.83
CA ILE A 12 -14.07 -34.32 18.04
C ILE A 12 -13.32 -34.85 19.26
N LYS A 13 -14.03 -35.08 20.36
CA LYS A 13 -13.46 -35.58 21.61
C LYS A 13 -12.90 -36.99 21.44
N ASP A 14 -13.63 -37.88 20.78
CA ASP A 14 -13.18 -39.25 20.52
C ASP A 14 -11.94 -39.25 19.63
N LEU A 15 -11.90 -38.41 18.60
CA LEU A 15 -10.74 -38.27 17.72
C LEU A 15 -9.50 -37.72 18.47
N ASP A 16 -9.69 -36.75 19.35
CA ASP A 16 -8.61 -36.23 20.21
C ASP A 16 -8.07 -37.30 21.16
N ILE A 17 -8.96 -38.10 21.77
CA ILE A 17 -8.59 -39.21 22.65
C ILE A 17 -7.79 -40.27 21.89
N LEU A 18 -8.24 -40.64 20.68
CA LEU A 18 -7.54 -41.60 19.83
C LEU A 18 -6.10 -41.15 19.53
N ILE A 19 -5.90 -39.89 19.16
CA ILE A 19 -4.56 -39.37 18.85
C ILE A 19 -3.68 -39.25 20.09
N LYS A 20 -4.21 -38.71 21.20
CA LYS A 20 -3.44 -38.54 22.46
C LYS A 20 -3.03 -39.86 23.09
N HIS A 21 -3.88 -40.87 22.97
CA HIS A 21 -3.65 -42.22 23.51
C HIS A 21 -3.33 -43.21 22.38
N LYS A 22 -2.63 -42.78 21.33
CA LYS A 22 -2.37 -43.62 20.14
C LYS A 22 -1.73 -44.97 20.51
N GLU A 23 -0.88 -45.01 21.54
CA GLU A 23 -0.18 -46.22 21.98
C GLU A 23 -1.10 -47.35 22.47
N VAL A 24 -2.27 -46.99 23.01
CA VAL A 24 -3.22 -47.95 23.60
C VAL A 24 -4.52 -48.07 22.80
N THR A 25 -4.68 -47.27 21.74
CA THR A 25 -5.88 -47.25 20.90
C THR A 25 -5.63 -47.97 19.58
N PRO A 26 -6.69 -48.47 18.90
CA PRO A 26 -6.53 -49.26 17.68
C PRO A 26 -5.86 -48.53 16.51
N ILE A 27 -5.72 -47.20 16.59
CA ILE A 27 -5.10 -46.44 15.50
C ILE A 27 -3.61 -46.77 15.33
N SER A 28 -2.90 -47.25 16.38
CA SER A 28 -1.48 -47.65 16.30
C SER A 28 -1.23 -49.01 15.69
N TRP A 29 -2.27 -49.80 15.42
CA TRP A 29 -2.11 -51.15 14.86
C TRP A 29 -1.53 -51.17 13.43
N PHE A 30 -1.61 -50.05 12.72
CA PHE A 30 -1.07 -49.91 11.37
C PHE A 30 -0.08 -48.74 11.30
N GLY A 31 0.99 -48.89 10.53
CA GLY A 31 2.08 -47.90 10.46
C GLY A 31 1.70 -46.53 9.89
N THR A 32 0.48 -46.37 9.36
CA THR A 32 -0.03 -45.15 8.72
C THR A 32 -0.18 -43.98 9.71
N THR A 33 -0.38 -44.25 11.00
CA THR A 33 -0.62 -43.23 12.04
C THR A 33 0.58 -42.98 12.95
N ASN A 34 1.73 -43.62 12.67
CA ASN A 34 2.93 -43.51 13.49
C ASN A 34 3.41 -42.06 13.64
N ASN A 35 3.25 -41.26 12.59
CA ASN A 35 3.65 -39.86 12.54
C ASN A 35 2.66 -38.90 13.22
N LEU A 36 1.53 -39.39 13.75
CA LEU A 36 0.61 -38.55 14.52
C LEU A 36 1.25 -38.18 15.85
N GLU A 37 1.27 -36.89 16.15
CA GLU A 37 1.88 -36.36 17.36
C GLU A 37 0.89 -36.40 18.53
N ALA A 38 1.12 -37.33 19.47
CA ALA A 38 0.21 -37.55 20.60
C ALA A 38 0.13 -36.35 21.55
N SER A 39 1.22 -35.59 21.71
CA SER A 39 1.27 -34.37 22.53
C SER A 39 0.39 -33.24 21.93
N PHE A 40 0.17 -33.26 20.62
CA PHE A 40 -0.60 -32.22 19.92
C PHE A 40 -2.11 -32.51 19.91
N GLY A 41 -2.49 -33.78 19.73
CA GLY A 41 -3.89 -34.23 19.71
C GLY A 41 -4.66 -33.80 18.45
N PHE A 42 -5.99 -33.89 18.50
CA PHE A 42 -6.86 -33.38 17.43
C PHE A 42 -7.22 -31.91 17.71
N ARG A 43 -6.89 -31.03 16.76
CA ARG A 43 -7.29 -29.62 16.78
C ARG A 43 -8.31 -29.40 15.66
N ARG A 44 -9.54 -29.03 16.02
CA ARG A 44 -10.50 -28.53 15.03
C ARG A 44 -9.96 -27.23 14.45
N TYR A 45 -9.96 -27.12 13.12
CA TYR A 45 -9.69 -25.85 12.46
C TYR A 45 -10.72 -24.83 12.93
N LYS A 46 -10.25 -23.74 13.56
CA LYS A 46 -11.14 -22.75 14.16
C LYS A 46 -11.82 -21.93 13.05
N ASN A 47 -13.11 -21.64 13.23
CA ASN A 47 -13.77 -20.64 12.39
C ASN A 47 -13.18 -19.26 12.73
N LEU A 48 -12.32 -18.75 11.85
CA LEU A 48 -11.67 -17.45 12.03
C LEU A 48 -12.70 -16.31 12.24
N LEU A 49 -13.86 -16.39 11.59
CA LEU A 49 -14.91 -15.38 11.73
C LEU A 49 -15.55 -15.36 13.12
N ASP A 50 -15.71 -16.53 13.76
CA ASP A 50 -16.32 -16.62 15.08
C ASP A 50 -15.35 -16.13 16.16
N ASP A 51 -14.08 -16.54 16.06
CA ASP A 51 -13.01 -16.10 16.97
C ASP A 51 -12.75 -14.59 16.87
N PHE A 52 -12.90 -14.00 15.68
CA PHE A 52 -12.57 -12.60 15.43
C PHE A 52 -13.76 -11.65 15.35
N LYS A 53 -14.98 -12.14 15.61
CA LYS A 53 -16.21 -11.37 15.47
C LYS A 53 -16.15 -9.98 16.11
N PHE A 54 -15.67 -9.88 17.34
CA PHE A 54 -15.55 -8.58 18.04
C PHE A 54 -14.50 -7.66 17.41
N HIS A 55 -13.36 -8.21 16.98
CA HIS A 55 -12.34 -7.45 16.27
C HIS A 55 -12.86 -6.91 14.93
N LEU A 56 -13.62 -7.73 14.18
CA LEU A 56 -14.24 -7.34 12.92
C LEU A 56 -15.29 -6.22 13.11
N ILE A 57 -16.11 -6.30 14.17
CA ILE A 57 -17.05 -5.22 14.52
C ILE A 57 -16.30 -3.90 14.75
N GLY A 58 -15.20 -3.94 15.51
CA GLY A 58 -14.35 -2.76 15.73
C GLY A 58 -13.80 -2.17 14.42
N ILE A 59 -13.36 -3.01 13.49
CA ILE A 59 -12.88 -2.60 12.17
C ILE A 59 -14.00 -1.92 11.36
N VAL A 60 -15.20 -2.51 11.34
CA VAL A 60 -16.35 -1.93 10.63
C VAL A 60 -16.71 -0.55 11.19
N ILE A 61 -16.74 -0.41 12.51
CA ILE A 61 -16.99 0.88 13.17
C ILE A 61 -15.92 1.90 12.76
N GLY A 62 -14.64 1.53 12.77
CA GLY A 62 -13.54 2.38 12.32
C GLY A 62 -13.70 2.85 10.87
N ILE A 63 -14.08 1.95 9.96
CA ILE A 63 -14.33 2.28 8.54
C ILE A 63 -15.50 3.27 8.40
N VAL A 64 -16.58 3.08 9.16
CA VAL A 64 -17.74 3.98 9.15
C VAL A 64 -17.34 5.39 9.63
N ILE A 65 -16.55 5.48 10.71
CA ILE A 65 -16.04 6.76 11.23
C ILE A 65 -15.17 7.47 10.18
N LEU A 66 -14.26 6.75 9.53
CA LEU A 66 -13.44 7.30 8.45
C LEU A 66 -14.29 7.76 7.25
N GLY A 67 -15.36 7.04 6.94
CA GLY A 67 -16.33 7.43 5.91
C GLY A 67 -17.00 8.77 6.21
N PHE A 68 -17.46 8.98 7.46
CA PHE A 68 -18.03 10.25 7.88
C PHE A 68 -16.99 11.39 7.84
N LEU A 69 -15.77 11.15 8.31
CA LEU A 69 -14.66 12.11 8.24
C LEU A 69 -14.34 12.52 6.79
N TYR A 70 -14.28 11.55 5.89
CA TYR A 70 -14.06 11.80 4.46
C TYR A 70 -15.16 12.66 3.86
N PHE A 71 -16.42 12.31 4.11
CA PHE A 71 -17.56 13.08 3.58
C PHE A 71 -17.55 14.52 4.10
N TYR A 72 -17.30 14.70 5.40
CA TYR A 72 -17.16 16.01 6.01
C TYR A 72 -16.03 16.83 5.38
N ALA A 73 -14.84 16.24 5.24
CA ALA A 73 -13.68 16.90 4.65
C ALA A 73 -13.92 17.28 3.19
N LYS A 74 -14.54 16.37 2.41
CA LYS A 74 -14.85 16.61 1.00
C LYS A 74 -15.91 17.70 0.81
N LYS A 75 -16.90 17.77 1.70
CA LYS A 75 -17.90 18.84 1.70
C LYS A 75 -17.30 20.20 2.07
N LYS A 76 -16.41 20.23 3.07
CA LYS A 76 -15.78 21.46 3.56
C LYS A 76 -14.79 22.05 2.57
N TYR A 77 -13.92 21.23 1.99
CA TYR A 77 -12.90 21.68 1.05
C TYR A 77 -12.68 20.65 -0.07
N PRO A 78 -13.39 20.78 -1.21
CA PRO A 78 -13.40 19.75 -2.24
C PRO A 78 -12.10 19.67 -3.05
N LEU A 79 -11.29 20.74 -3.06
CA LEU A 79 -10.01 20.83 -3.77
C LEU A 79 -8.89 20.06 -3.07
N GLY A 80 -9.00 19.81 -1.77
CA GLY A 80 -8.00 19.06 -1.01
C GLY A 80 -8.00 17.57 -1.33
N GLU A 81 -6.86 16.93 -1.11
CA GLU A 81 -6.64 15.49 -1.25
C GLU A 81 -7.24 14.71 -0.06
N ASN A 82 -8.55 14.82 0.12
CA ASN A 82 -9.25 14.25 1.27
C ASN A 82 -9.18 12.72 1.37
N ILE A 83 -8.73 12.02 0.33
CA ILE A 83 -8.44 10.57 0.35
C ILE A 83 -7.36 10.21 1.38
N VAL A 84 -6.53 11.18 1.78
CA VAL A 84 -5.52 11.04 2.83
C VAL A 84 -6.12 10.56 4.17
N ILE A 85 -7.39 10.86 4.43
CA ILE A 85 -8.11 10.39 5.63
C ILE A 85 -8.12 8.87 5.73
N PHE A 86 -8.16 8.16 4.60
CA PHE A 86 -8.05 6.70 4.58
C PHE A 86 -6.60 6.22 4.51
N LYS A 87 -5.75 6.92 3.73
CA LYS A 87 -4.35 6.52 3.55
C LYS A 87 -3.55 6.58 4.85
N PHE A 88 -3.70 7.67 5.62
CA PHE A 88 -2.90 7.90 6.83
C PHE A 88 -3.09 6.79 7.88
N PRO A 89 -4.32 6.48 8.34
CA PRO A 89 -4.52 5.39 9.29
C PRO A 89 -4.11 4.03 8.73
N LEU A 90 -4.32 3.78 7.43
CA LEU A 90 -3.97 2.50 6.80
C LEU A 90 -2.45 2.25 6.82
N ILE A 91 -1.64 3.27 6.51
CA ILE A 91 -0.18 3.17 6.55
C ILE A 91 0.30 2.91 7.98
N ILE A 92 -0.22 3.67 8.96
CA ILE A 92 0.12 3.50 10.38
C ILE A 92 -0.26 2.10 10.87
N LEU A 93 -1.50 1.67 10.59
CA LEU A 93 -1.99 0.36 10.98
C LEU A 93 -1.10 -0.73 10.40
N ASN A 94 -0.77 -0.67 9.11
CA ASN A 94 0.10 -1.69 8.49
C ASN A 94 1.49 -1.75 9.12
N PHE A 95 2.06 -0.60 9.48
CA PHE A 95 3.34 -0.55 10.18
C PHE A 95 3.25 -1.19 11.57
N ILE A 96 2.25 -0.81 12.38
CA ILE A 96 2.03 -1.40 13.71
C ILE A 96 1.80 -2.91 13.62
N MET A 97 0.93 -3.35 12.70
CA MET A 97 0.60 -4.76 12.49
C MET A 97 1.83 -5.57 12.06
N SER A 98 2.72 -4.99 11.25
CA SER A 98 3.97 -5.65 10.86
C SER A 98 4.93 -5.86 12.04
N ILE A 99 5.02 -4.89 12.96
CA ILE A 99 5.82 -5.03 14.18
C ILE A 99 5.18 -6.08 15.11
N MET A 100 3.86 -6.00 15.33
CA MET A 100 3.14 -6.98 16.15
C MET A 100 3.31 -8.41 15.61
N PHE A 101 3.28 -8.58 14.29
CA PHE A 101 3.54 -9.87 13.65
C PHE A 101 4.94 -10.40 14.00
N ILE A 102 5.98 -9.57 13.89
CA ILE A 102 7.36 -9.97 14.21
C ILE A 102 7.47 -10.38 15.69
N LEU A 103 6.89 -9.58 16.59
CA LEU A 103 7.01 -9.78 18.04
C LEU A 103 6.24 -11.02 18.53
N ASN A 104 5.00 -11.20 18.06
CA ASN A 104 4.08 -12.20 18.60
C ASN A 104 4.07 -13.50 17.81
N ASN A 105 4.26 -13.43 16.49
CA ASN A 105 4.03 -14.53 15.57
C ASN A 105 5.30 -14.97 14.84
N GLY A 106 6.32 -14.11 14.75
CA GLY A 106 7.53 -14.37 14.00
C GLY A 106 8.32 -15.60 14.48
N LYS A 107 8.26 -15.92 15.79
CA LYS A 107 8.94 -17.09 16.36
C LYS A 107 8.27 -18.42 16.02
N ASN A 108 7.00 -18.40 15.60
CA ASN A 108 6.25 -19.62 15.24
C ASN A 108 6.84 -20.29 13.99
N VAL A 109 7.50 -19.50 13.12
CA VAL A 109 8.16 -19.99 11.91
C VAL A 109 9.59 -19.43 11.89
N PRO A 110 10.58 -20.12 12.51
CA PRO A 110 11.94 -19.61 12.67
C PRO A 110 12.60 -19.17 11.36
N GLN A 111 12.30 -19.85 10.25
CA GLN A 111 12.80 -19.55 8.91
C GLN A 111 12.38 -18.16 8.40
N LEU A 112 11.21 -17.66 8.83
CA LEU A 112 10.68 -16.36 8.41
C LEU A 112 11.04 -15.22 9.37
N PHE A 113 11.48 -15.53 10.59
CA PHE A 113 11.72 -14.53 11.63
C PHE A 113 12.79 -13.50 11.22
N ILE A 114 13.98 -13.96 10.84
CA ILE A 114 15.10 -13.09 10.44
C ILE A 114 14.74 -12.27 9.18
N PRO A 115 14.22 -12.88 8.09
CA PRO A 115 13.74 -12.10 6.94
C PRO A 115 12.72 -11.02 7.32
N SER A 116 11.77 -11.33 8.20
CA SER A 116 10.75 -10.36 8.62
C SER A 116 11.35 -9.13 9.29
N ILE A 117 12.38 -9.32 10.13
CA ILE A 117 13.09 -8.21 10.77
C ILE A 117 13.84 -7.38 9.73
N ILE A 118 14.58 -8.03 8.83
CA ILE A 118 15.38 -7.35 7.80
C ILE A 118 14.49 -6.47 6.93
N PHE A 119 13.40 -7.04 6.40
CA PHE A 119 12.45 -6.33 5.53
C PHE A 119 11.53 -5.35 6.29
N CYS A 120 11.58 -5.32 7.62
CA CYS A 120 10.92 -4.28 8.41
C CYS A 120 11.89 -3.14 8.74
N VAL A 121 13.08 -3.44 9.25
CA VAL A 121 14.02 -2.46 9.81
C VAL A 121 14.75 -1.69 8.72
N ILE A 122 15.33 -2.39 7.73
CA ILE A 122 16.15 -1.74 6.70
C ILE A 122 15.33 -0.71 5.90
N PRO A 123 14.12 -1.03 5.38
CA PRO A 123 13.35 -0.05 4.62
C PRO A 123 12.89 1.12 5.49
N THR A 124 12.61 0.86 6.78
CA THR A 124 12.21 1.91 7.73
C THR A 124 13.33 2.93 7.91
N ILE A 125 14.57 2.47 8.09
CA ILE A 125 15.74 3.35 8.21
C ILE A 125 15.95 4.14 6.93
N ILE A 126 15.92 3.49 5.76
CA ILE A 126 16.09 4.17 4.46
C ILE A 126 15.04 5.25 4.27
N ASN A 127 13.76 4.94 4.51
CA ASN A 127 12.67 5.90 4.35
C ASN A 127 12.76 7.07 5.34
N PHE A 128 13.18 6.81 6.58
CA PHE A 128 13.37 7.86 7.57
C PHE A 128 14.51 8.81 7.16
N VAL A 129 15.68 8.25 6.78
CA VAL A 129 16.83 9.04 6.31
C VAL A 129 16.46 9.86 5.08
N MET A 130 15.77 9.26 4.11
CA MET A 130 15.29 9.99 2.92
C MET A 130 14.31 11.11 3.29
N GLY A 131 13.40 10.86 4.24
CA GLY A 131 12.47 11.89 4.71
C GLY A 131 13.18 13.07 5.36
N VAL A 132 14.16 12.81 6.21
CA VAL A 132 15.01 13.86 6.81
C VAL A 132 15.74 14.66 5.73
N ILE A 133 16.35 13.99 4.74
CA ILE A 133 17.05 14.65 3.63
C ILE A 133 16.09 15.53 2.83
N ILE A 134 14.91 15.01 2.46
CA ILE A 134 13.89 15.74 1.71
C ILE A 134 13.46 17.01 2.47
N MET A 135 13.14 16.89 3.75
CA MET A 135 12.69 18.01 4.56
C MET A 135 13.78 19.07 4.72
N LEU A 136 15.02 18.67 4.98
CA LEU A 136 16.16 19.60 5.09
C LEU A 136 16.46 20.30 3.76
N GLN A 137 16.35 19.59 2.63
CA GLN A 137 16.53 20.18 1.31
C GLN A 137 15.44 21.23 1.03
N GLU A 138 14.20 20.92 1.36
CA GLU A 138 13.07 21.83 1.13
C GLU A 138 13.16 23.09 2.01
N ILE A 139 13.50 22.92 3.30
CA ILE A 139 13.75 24.03 4.24
C ILE A 139 14.83 24.98 3.70
N LYS A 140 15.90 24.44 3.10
CA LYS A 140 17.03 25.25 2.60
C LYS A 140 16.74 25.95 1.28
N LYS A 141 15.97 25.32 0.39
CA LYS A 141 15.81 25.78 -1.00
C LYS A 141 14.52 26.54 -1.25
N ASN A 142 13.47 26.31 -0.47
CA ASN A 142 12.15 26.89 -0.67
C ASN A 142 11.78 27.84 0.49
N ARG A 143 11.83 29.15 0.23
CA ARG A 143 11.52 30.19 1.22
C ARG A 143 10.09 30.10 1.74
N TYR A 144 9.12 29.77 0.89
CA TYR A 144 7.71 29.63 1.29
C TYR A 144 7.52 28.43 2.21
N PHE A 145 8.21 27.32 1.92
CA PHE A 145 8.17 26.16 2.80
C PHE A 145 8.82 26.46 4.15
N TYR A 146 9.95 27.17 4.17
CA TYR A 146 10.60 27.57 5.40
C TYR A 146 9.70 28.45 6.30
N GLU A 147 8.97 29.39 5.70
CA GLU A 147 8.02 30.24 6.42
C GLU A 147 6.86 29.42 7.00
N TRP A 148 6.29 28.49 6.23
CA TRP A 148 5.30 27.54 6.72
C TRP A 148 5.86 26.66 7.84
N PHE A 149 7.09 26.14 7.68
CA PHE A 149 7.76 25.26 8.63
C PHE A 149 7.94 25.91 10.00
N LYS A 150 8.33 27.20 10.05
CA LYS A 150 8.49 27.95 11.32
C LYS A 150 7.24 27.92 12.19
N ASN A 151 6.06 27.94 11.57
CA ASN A 151 4.78 27.95 12.28
C ASN A 151 4.24 26.53 12.56
N ASN A 152 4.86 25.49 11.98
CA ASN A 152 4.33 24.11 11.98
C ASN A 152 5.43 23.07 12.30
N VAL A 153 6.43 23.43 13.11
CA VAL A 153 7.62 22.60 13.39
C VAL A 153 7.24 21.21 13.92
N ASP A 154 6.27 21.12 14.82
CA ASP A 154 5.85 19.86 15.44
C ASP A 154 5.26 18.91 14.40
N ILE A 155 4.37 19.43 13.55
CA ILE A 155 3.72 18.65 12.49
C ILE A 155 4.74 18.22 11.44
N ALA A 156 5.61 19.13 11.00
CA ALA A 156 6.68 18.80 10.07
C ALA A 156 7.60 17.69 10.61
N SER A 157 7.99 17.78 11.89
CA SER A 157 8.83 16.80 12.56
C SER A 157 8.14 15.45 12.70
N LEU A 158 6.86 15.44 13.11
CA LEU A 158 6.04 14.24 13.21
C LEU A 158 5.98 13.51 11.86
N PHE A 159 5.65 14.20 10.78
CA PHE A 159 5.56 13.57 9.45
C PHE A 159 6.92 13.16 8.90
N THR A 160 8.02 13.79 9.32
CA THR A 160 9.39 13.34 9.03
C THR A 160 9.70 12.02 9.73
N ILE A 161 9.27 11.85 10.99
CA ILE A 161 9.43 10.57 11.71
C ILE A 161 8.55 9.49 11.09
N LEU A 162 7.28 9.82 10.82
CA LEU A 162 6.32 8.90 10.21
C LEU A 162 6.70 8.51 8.79
N SER A 163 7.54 9.29 8.10
CA SER A 163 8.08 8.90 6.79
C SER A 163 8.85 7.59 6.86
N GLY A 164 9.42 7.24 8.03
CA GLY A 164 10.05 5.93 8.25
C GLY A 164 9.11 4.77 7.94
N ALA A 165 7.84 4.86 8.32
CA ALA A 165 6.85 3.83 7.99
C ALA A 165 6.56 3.77 6.48
N ASN A 166 6.39 4.95 5.86
CA ASN A 166 6.25 5.09 4.42
C ASN A 166 6.58 6.54 4.01
N LEU A 167 7.45 6.71 3.01
CA LEU A 167 7.85 8.05 2.56
C LEU A 167 6.68 8.92 2.07
N GLU A 168 5.60 8.31 1.57
CA GLU A 168 4.39 9.01 1.13
C GLU A 168 3.69 9.78 2.26
N MET A 169 3.99 9.49 3.53
CA MET A 169 3.49 10.27 4.67
C MET A 169 3.83 11.76 4.55
N LEU A 170 4.95 12.12 3.91
CA LEU A 170 5.31 13.52 3.70
C LEU A 170 4.32 14.27 2.78
N ASN A 171 3.67 13.59 1.83
CA ASN A 171 2.66 14.23 0.95
C ASN A 171 1.42 14.69 1.72
N ILE A 172 1.21 14.18 2.94
CA ILE A 172 0.09 14.60 3.79
C ILE A 172 0.25 16.07 4.20
N LEU A 173 1.48 16.53 4.35
CA LEU A 173 1.78 17.93 4.66
C LEU A 173 1.27 18.89 3.58
N SER A 174 1.19 18.46 2.32
CA SER A 174 0.68 19.28 1.20
C SER A 174 -0.72 18.88 0.74
N SER A 175 -1.42 18.01 1.48
CA SER A 175 -2.69 17.42 1.05
C SER A 175 -3.89 18.38 1.09
N GLN A 176 -3.79 19.46 1.85
CA GLN A 176 -4.87 20.42 2.13
C GLN A 176 -6.15 19.73 2.64
N VAL A 177 -6.00 18.62 3.37
CA VAL A 177 -7.13 17.83 3.87
C VAL A 177 -8.07 18.72 4.69
N ALA A 178 -9.37 18.71 4.33
CA ALA A 178 -10.42 19.55 4.90
C ALA A 178 -10.13 21.06 4.94
N GLY A 179 -9.17 21.55 4.14
CA GLY A 179 -8.72 22.94 4.14
C GLY A 179 -7.96 23.35 5.41
N ILE A 180 -7.38 22.39 6.13
CA ILE A 180 -6.64 22.65 7.37
C ILE A 180 -5.26 23.24 7.03
N MET A 181 -4.92 24.39 7.63
CA MET A 181 -3.67 25.11 7.37
C MET A 181 -2.41 24.29 7.73
N LEU A 182 -2.49 23.43 8.74
CA LEU A 182 -1.42 22.50 9.12
C LEU A 182 -1.05 21.51 8.00
N PHE A 183 -1.93 21.29 7.03
CA PHE A 183 -1.70 20.38 5.90
C PHE A 183 -1.64 21.14 4.56
N ASN A 184 -1.28 22.41 4.61
CA ASN A 184 -1.12 23.27 3.43
C ASN A 184 0.35 23.67 3.21
N ALA A 185 1.27 22.73 3.39
CA ALA A 185 2.69 22.96 3.17
C ALA A 185 2.99 23.17 1.68
N PRO A 186 3.71 24.24 1.30
CA PRO A 186 4.02 24.54 -0.10
C PRO A 186 5.23 23.72 -0.57
N LEU A 187 5.07 22.40 -0.69
CA LEU A 187 6.10 21.50 -1.20
C LEU A 187 6.37 21.76 -2.68
N SER A 188 7.65 21.86 -3.05
CA SER A 188 8.10 22.00 -4.43
C SER A 188 7.83 20.75 -5.26
N GLU A 189 7.61 20.93 -6.57
CA GLU A 189 7.39 19.81 -7.50
C GLU A 189 8.58 18.82 -7.51
N VAL A 190 9.80 19.33 -7.32
CA VAL A 190 11.02 18.51 -7.24
C VAL A 190 10.96 17.57 -6.03
N ILE A 191 10.52 18.06 -4.87
CA ILE A 191 10.37 17.23 -3.68
C ILE A 191 9.22 16.23 -3.83
N GLN A 192 8.07 16.64 -4.38
CA GLN A 192 6.98 15.72 -4.66
C GLN A 192 7.42 14.58 -5.60
N PHE A 193 8.27 14.88 -6.58
CA PHE A 193 8.89 13.88 -7.44
C PHE A 193 9.80 12.92 -6.67
N TYR A 194 10.64 13.41 -5.75
CA TYR A 194 11.47 12.55 -4.91
C TYR A 194 10.65 11.69 -3.95
N ILE A 195 9.58 12.22 -3.35
CA ILE A 195 8.67 11.45 -2.51
C ILE A 195 8.02 10.34 -3.34
N PHE A 196 7.56 10.64 -4.56
CA PHE A 196 6.93 9.66 -5.44
C PHE A 196 7.88 8.51 -5.81
N TRP A 197 9.12 8.82 -6.21
CA TRP A 197 10.10 7.80 -6.59
C TRP A 197 10.65 7.03 -5.40
N GLY A 198 10.88 7.71 -4.27
CA GLY A 198 11.27 7.04 -3.03
C GLY A 198 10.19 6.09 -2.53
N SER A 199 8.91 6.50 -2.58
CA SER A 199 7.77 5.61 -2.30
C SER A 199 7.69 4.44 -3.29
N PHE A 200 7.97 4.67 -4.58
CA PHE A 200 8.01 3.60 -5.58
C PHE A 200 9.11 2.55 -5.31
N ILE A 201 10.31 3.00 -4.93
CA ILE A 201 11.39 2.09 -4.54
C ILE A 201 11.03 1.39 -3.23
N GLY A 202 10.49 2.12 -2.26
CA GLY A 202 10.00 1.59 -0.99
C GLY A 202 8.98 0.48 -1.17
N PHE A 203 8.08 0.59 -2.14
CA PHE A 203 7.12 -0.47 -2.48
C PHE A 203 7.79 -1.80 -2.82
N PHE A 204 8.87 -1.80 -3.61
CA PHE A 204 9.59 -3.04 -3.96
C PHE A 204 10.47 -3.58 -2.85
N ILE A 205 11.05 -2.71 -2.03
CA ILE A 205 11.99 -3.11 -0.97
C ILE A 205 11.24 -3.47 0.34
N ASN A 206 10.04 -2.91 0.55
CA ASN A 206 9.27 -3.07 1.77
C ASN A 206 7.97 -3.87 1.55
N ASP A 207 7.05 -3.32 0.75
CA ASP A 207 5.67 -3.83 0.69
C ASP A 207 5.61 -5.21 0.04
N VAL A 208 6.31 -5.41 -1.08
CA VAL A 208 6.35 -6.69 -1.81
C VAL A 208 6.97 -7.82 -0.96
N PRO A 209 8.19 -7.68 -0.39
CA PRO A 209 8.78 -8.72 0.45
C PRO A 209 7.94 -9.03 1.69
N ARG A 210 7.38 -8.00 2.34
CA ARG A 210 6.52 -8.18 3.50
C ARG A 210 5.27 -8.99 3.15
N PHE A 211 4.61 -8.67 2.03
CA PHE A 211 3.47 -9.44 1.56
C PHE A 211 3.85 -10.90 1.27
N ILE A 212 4.97 -11.15 0.60
CA ILE A 212 5.49 -12.49 0.32
C ILE A 212 5.70 -13.28 1.61
N ILE A 213 6.31 -12.67 2.63
CA ILE A 213 6.51 -13.28 3.96
C ILE A 213 5.18 -13.67 4.59
N GLN A 214 4.16 -12.81 4.53
CA GLN A 214 2.84 -13.12 5.09
C GLN A 214 2.15 -14.28 4.36
N VAL A 215 2.30 -14.37 3.03
CA VAL A 215 1.79 -15.50 2.24
C VAL A 215 2.48 -16.80 2.63
N PHE A 216 3.80 -16.79 2.83
CA PHE A 216 4.53 -17.97 3.31
C PHE A 216 4.14 -18.35 4.73
N TYR A 217 3.93 -17.37 5.61
CA TYR A 217 3.54 -17.63 7.00
C TYR A 217 2.23 -18.42 7.08
N ILE A 218 1.21 -18.05 6.29
CA ILE A 218 -0.07 -18.77 6.22
C ILE A 218 0.12 -20.23 5.81
N LYS A 219 1.04 -20.50 4.88
CA LYS A 219 1.29 -21.85 4.38
C LYS A 219 2.02 -22.74 5.38
N LEU A 220 2.75 -22.14 6.31
CA LEU A 220 3.65 -22.85 7.23
C LEU A 220 3.06 -23.01 8.64
N VAL A 221 2.05 -22.22 9.01
CA VAL A 221 1.45 -22.27 10.35
C VAL A 221 0.18 -23.13 10.38
N VAL A 222 0.04 -23.94 11.42
CA VAL A 222 -1.15 -24.79 11.63
C VAL A 222 -2.32 -23.99 12.21
N ASN A 223 -2.03 -23.11 13.19
CA ASN A 223 -3.03 -22.23 13.82
C ASN A 223 -2.80 -20.79 13.35
N TYR A 224 -3.80 -20.20 12.73
CA TYR A 224 -3.72 -18.87 12.16
C TYR A 224 -4.40 -17.83 13.05
N ASP A 225 -3.62 -16.87 13.56
CA ASP A 225 -4.09 -15.84 14.48
C ASP A 225 -4.60 -14.58 13.78
N ILE A 226 -5.29 -13.72 14.54
CA ILE A 226 -5.82 -12.44 14.04
C ILE A 226 -4.73 -11.49 13.56
N ILE A 227 -3.57 -11.47 14.22
CA ILE A 227 -2.47 -10.55 13.89
C ILE A 227 -1.96 -10.82 12.47
N PRO A 228 -1.50 -12.04 12.12
CA PRO A 228 -1.17 -12.41 10.74
C PRO A 228 -2.30 -12.14 9.74
N PHE A 229 -3.56 -12.41 10.09
CA PHE A 229 -4.72 -12.14 9.22
C PHE A 229 -4.84 -10.65 8.87
N LEU A 230 -4.79 -9.79 9.88
CA LEU A 230 -4.87 -8.35 9.70
C LEU A 230 -3.64 -7.82 8.96
N THR A 231 -2.44 -8.29 9.29
CA THR A 231 -1.19 -7.90 8.61
C THR A 231 -1.22 -8.26 7.12
N LEU A 232 -1.69 -9.46 6.77
CA LEU A 232 -1.87 -9.86 5.38
C LEU A 232 -2.91 -8.97 4.68
N SER A 233 -4.05 -8.74 5.33
CA SER A 233 -5.14 -7.94 4.76
C SER A 233 -4.69 -6.51 4.48
N THR A 234 -4.04 -5.84 5.44
CA THR A 234 -3.53 -4.48 5.25
C THR A 234 -2.43 -4.42 4.20
N SER A 235 -1.51 -5.39 4.19
CA SER A 235 -0.45 -5.47 3.18
C SER A 235 -1.04 -5.66 1.78
N SER A 236 -2.10 -6.47 1.64
CA SER A 236 -2.80 -6.69 0.37
C SER A 236 -3.46 -5.42 -0.15
N ILE A 237 -4.15 -4.68 0.73
CA ILE A 237 -4.82 -3.42 0.38
C ILE A 237 -3.80 -2.37 -0.05
N ILE A 238 -2.69 -2.23 0.68
CA ILE A 238 -1.62 -1.28 0.34
C ILE A 238 -0.97 -1.66 -1.00
N LEU A 239 -0.68 -2.94 -1.20
CA LEU A 239 -0.11 -3.43 -2.47
C LEU A 239 -1.04 -3.11 -3.65
N ALA A 240 -2.34 -3.40 -3.49
CA ALA A 240 -3.35 -3.10 -4.50
C ALA A 240 -3.44 -1.59 -4.79
N ASN A 241 -3.49 -0.75 -3.75
CA ASN A 241 -3.53 0.70 -3.89
C ASN A 241 -2.29 1.24 -4.63
N ASN A 242 -1.11 0.73 -4.30
CA ASN A 242 0.13 1.12 -4.95
C ASN A 242 0.12 0.71 -6.43
N ILE A 243 -0.30 -0.52 -6.75
CA ILE A 243 -0.42 -0.98 -8.13
C ILE A 243 -1.42 -0.12 -8.93
N ILE A 244 -2.61 0.12 -8.38
CA ILE A 244 -3.64 0.96 -9.03
C ILE A 244 -3.13 2.37 -9.28
N SER A 245 -2.49 3.00 -8.28
CA SER A 245 -1.92 4.34 -8.39
C SER A 245 -0.89 4.42 -9.52
N LYS A 246 0.05 3.47 -9.58
CA LYS A 246 1.10 3.47 -10.61
C LYS A 246 0.55 3.17 -12.00
N ILE A 247 -0.42 2.26 -12.13
CA ILE A 247 -1.14 2.01 -13.39
C ILE A 247 -1.84 3.29 -13.87
N TYR A 248 -2.54 3.99 -12.98
CA TYR A 248 -3.21 5.24 -13.30
C TYR A 248 -2.24 6.30 -13.85
N HIS A 249 -1.09 6.49 -13.18
CA HIS A 249 -0.05 7.40 -13.67
C HIS A 249 0.53 6.97 -15.03
N ALA A 250 0.78 5.67 -15.24
CA ALA A 250 1.27 5.15 -16.51
C ALA A 250 0.27 5.41 -17.64
N ILE A 251 -1.02 5.20 -17.39
CA ILE A 251 -2.10 5.47 -18.35
C ILE A 251 -2.12 6.95 -18.72
N ILE A 252 -2.13 7.86 -17.74
CA ILE A 252 -2.13 9.31 -18.00
C ILE A 252 -0.91 9.72 -18.82
N HIS A 253 0.27 9.20 -18.47
CA HIS A 253 1.49 9.49 -19.22
C HIS A 253 1.42 9.00 -20.67
N LEU A 254 0.85 7.82 -20.92
CA LEU A 254 0.65 7.31 -22.27
C LEU A 254 -0.35 8.15 -23.07
N TYR A 255 -1.45 8.58 -22.44
CA TYR A 255 -2.42 9.49 -23.07
C TYR A 255 -1.82 10.85 -23.39
N SER A 256 -1.03 11.44 -22.48
CA SER A 256 -0.39 12.74 -22.72
C SER A 256 0.65 12.66 -23.84
N LYS A 257 1.45 11.57 -23.88
CA LYS A 257 2.41 11.30 -24.96
C LYS A 257 1.71 11.11 -26.32
N LYS A 258 0.60 10.37 -26.36
CA LYS A 258 -0.22 10.18 -27.57
C LYS A 258 -0.85 11.48 -28.06
N ARG A 259 -1.32 12.34 -27.15
CA ARG A 259 -1.85 13.67 -27.52
C ARG A 259 -0.76 14.56 -28.11
N LYS A 260 0.44 14.55 -27.51
CA LYS A 260 1.59 15.32 -27.99
C LYS A 260 2.07 14.85 -29.36
N SER A 261 2.08 13.54 -29.63
CA SER A 261 2.43 13.01 -30.96
C SER A 261 1.40 13.36 -32.03
N ILE A 262 0.10 13.35 -31.71
CA ILE A 262 -0.97 13.79 -32.62
C ILE A 262 -0.81 15.28 -32.97
N MET A 263 -0.55 16.15 -31.98
CA MET A 263 -0.30 17.57 -32.22
C MET A 263 0.92 17.82 -33.12
N ILE A 264 2.02 17.08 -32.90
CA ILE A 264 3.22 17.16 -33.76
C ILE A 264 2.90 16.74 -35.20
N LEU A 265 2.10 15.67 -35.37
CA LEU A 265 1.69 15.18 -36.70
C LEU A 265 0.80 16.20 -37.42
N GLN A 266 -0.13 16.84 -36.72
CA GLN A 266 -0.98 17.90 -37.26
C GLN A 266 -0.17 19.13 -37.67
N ASN A 267 0.75 19.59 -36.81
CA ASN A 267 1.64 20.71 -37.15
C ASN A 267 2.52 20.40 -38.37
N LYS A 268 3.07 19.18 -38.46
CA LYS A 268 3.85 18.76 -39.64
C LYS A 268 3.00 18.77 -40.92
N LYS A 269 1.74 18.32 -40.84
CA LYS A 269 0.81 18.35 -41.98
C LYS A 269 0.47 19.78 -42.42
N ILE A 270 0.25 20.69 -41.46
CA ILE A 270 0.01 22.11 -41.73
C ILE A 270 1.23 22.76 -42.40
N SER A 271 2.44 22.51 -41.88
CA SER A 271 3.67 23.04 -42.49
C SER A 271 3.92 22.52 -43.91
N CYS A 272 3.63 21.24 -44.20
CA CYS A 272 3.71 20.71 -45.56
C CYS A 272 2.69 21.35 -46.51
N ASN A 273 1.47 21.59 -46.04
CA ASN A 273 0.44 22.25 -46.85
C ASN A 273 0.82 23.71 -47.17
N LEU A 274 1.33 24.46 -46.19
CA LEU A 274 1.82 25.83 -46.38
C LEU A 274 3.04 25.90 -47.33
N ALA A 275 3.95 24.93 -47.26
CA ALA A 275 5.10 24.87 -48.17
C ALA A 275 4.65 24.60 -49.63
N ASN A 276 3.67 23.72 -49.82
CA ASN A 276 3.10 23.46 -51.14
C ASN A 276 2.35 24.67 -51.69
N GLU A 277 1.58 25.37 -50.86
CA GLU A 277 0.84 26.59 -51.25
C GLU A 277 1.81 27.71 -51.68
N ASN A 278 2.89 27.92 -50.93
CA ASN A 278 3.92 28.91 -51.28
C ASN A 278 4.68 28.56 -52.58
N SER A 279 4.91 27.27 -52.86
CA SER A 279 5.50 26.82 -54.14
C SER A 279 4.56 26.98 -55.34
N SER A 280 3.24 26.99 -55.11
CA SER A 280 2.23 27.19 -56.15
C SER A 280 1.99 28.66 -56.50
N ILE A 281 2.32 29.59 -55.59
CA ILE A 281 2.18 31.04 -55.79
C ILE A 281 3.38 31.63 -56.57
N THR A 282 4.52 30.93 -56.64
CA THR A 282 5.67 31.33 -57.47
C THR A 282 5.51 30.90 -58.93
N VAL A 283 4.50 31.43 -59.64
CA VAL A 283 4.46 31.39 -61.12
C VAL A 283 5.11 32.68 -61.65
N PRO A 284 6.21 32.62 -62.43
CA PRO A 284 6.85 33.82 -62.94
C PRO A 284 5.95 34.49 -63.98
N ARG A 285 5.54 35.74 -63.71
CA ARG A 285 4.80 36.61 -64.61
C ARG A 285 5.67 36.91 -65.84
N LYS A 286 5.43 36.23 -66.97
CA LYS A 286 6.07 36.51 -68.26
C LYS A 286 5.77 37.96 -68.66
N ILE A 287 6.78 38.83 -68.57
CA ILE A 287 6.75 40.18 -69.14
C ILE A 287 6.83 40.03 -70.67
N ARG A 288 5.72 40.29 -71.36
CA ARG A 288 5.68 40.38 -72.83
C ARG A 288 6.24 41.75 -73.23
N LYS A 289 7.51 41.80 -73.65
CA LYS A 289 8.08 42.97 -74.33
C LYS A 289 7.53 43.02 -75.76
N THR A 290 6.76 44.05 -76.08
CA THR A 290 6.45 44.48 -77.45
C THR A 290 7.69 45.18 -78.03
N VAL A 291 8.24 44.61 -79.11
CA VAL A 291 9.20 45.28 -79.99
C VAL A 291 8.42 45.90 -81.14
N LYS A 292 8.86 47.09 -81.57
CA LYS A 292 8.35 47.87 -82.72
C LYS A 292 8.19 47.02 -83.97
#